data_AF-A0AAV0CY24-F1
#
_entry.id   AF-A0AAV0CY24-F1
#
_cell.length_a   1.000
_cell.length_b   1.000
_cell.length_c   1.000
_cell.angle_alpha   90.00
_cell.angle_beta   90.00
_cell.angle_gamma   90.00
#
_symmetry.space_group_name_H-M   'P 1'
#
loop_
_entity.id
_entity.type
_entity.pdbx_description
1 polymer ?
#
loop_
_entity_poly.entity_id
_entity_poly.type
_entity_poly.pdbx_seq_one_letter_code
_entity_poly.pdbx_strand_id
1 'polypeptide(L)'
;MAADEVVTRTFRELVERAEKKFARVRDLPPYDGGAPAGHYFHKVFKSYMRLWKYQQENRSKLVESGLQRWEIGDIASRIGQLYFSQYVRTSEARFLLESYIFYEAILNRNYFDGSRTNRSVRFKELRFYARFLMVSLILNRYEMVEQLVERFKALVDDSKASFPGTNFKEWKLVVNEIVRFTKVDLGSSAVRPLRFTATFDSYPLSQPYVARFHAKKVLKFQYAVLTSYHKNEVKFAELTLDTFRMLQCLEWEPSGSFYHQKKPIEPRENRVTFDQSLTSGLIDMNLAADMMDPDLPSNPKKFTLYRPSVAQLIAVIATICEELPPESVIVLYISASGNPGQSSPSHMDNTIHSRRSSKLAAATLSQTTLHENNNSCNGDPDNYLENSLCFGPSRNGVHNNLYPGDLIPFTRRPLFVVIDSDNSRAFKAGSARS
;
A
#
# COMPACT_ATOMS: atom_id res chain seq x y z
N MET A 1 -22.44 4.53 43.60
CA MET A 1 -22.47 4.06 42.19
C MET A 1 -22.27 2.55 42.19
N ALA A 2 -23.01 1.82 41.36
CA ALA A 2 -22.83 0.38 41.23
C ALA A 2 -21.48 0.06 40.58
N ALA A 3 -20.85 -1.06 40.95
CA ALA A 3 -19.54 -1.44 40.42
C ALA A 3 -19.54 -1.58 38.89
N ASP A 4 -20.65 -2.05 38.31
CA ASP A 4 -20.78 -2.30 36.87
C ASP A 4 -20.96 -1.01 36.07
N GLU A 5 -21.53 0.04 36.69
CA GLU A 5 -21.59 1.39 36.13
C GLU A 5 -20.18 2.00 35.97
N VAL A 6 -19.30 1.76 36.96
CA VAL A 6 -17.87 2.14 36.90
C VAL A 6 -17.16 1.38 35.80
N VAL A 7 -17.44 0.07 35.65
CA VAL A 7 -16.84 -0.78 34.61
C VAL A 7 -17.17 -0.25 33.22
N THR A 8 -18.45 0.05 32.95
CA THR A 8 -18.94 0.55 31.67
C THR A 8 -18.47 1.98 31.37
N ARG A 9 -18.43 2.87 32.37
CA ARG A 9 -17.88 4.22 32.22
C ARG A 9 -16.40 4.18 31.83
N THR A 10 -15.62 3.38 32.56
CA THR A 10 -14.17 3.19 32.29
C THR A 10 -13.93 2.60 30.90
N PHE A 11 -14.78 1.67 30.43
CA PHE A 11 -14.69 1.14 29.06
C PHE A 11 -14.89 2.25 28.01
N ARG A 12 -15.94 3.08 28.13
CA ARG A 12 -16.20 4.18 27.19
C ARG A 12 -15.04 5.19 27.17
N GLU A 13 -14.51 5.57 28.34
CA GLU A 13 -13.33 6.44 28.42
C GLU A 13 -12.08 5.84 27.75
N LEU A 14 -11.89 4.52 27.82
CA LEU A 14 -10.80 3.84 27.13
C LEU A 14 -11.01 3.81 25.60
N VAL A 15 -12.24 3.62 25.12
CA VAL A 15 -12.61 3.72 23.69
C VAL A 15 -12.30 5.12 23.16
N GLU A 16 -12.89 6.16 23.75
CA GLU A 16 -12.70 7.55 23.30
C GLU A 16 -11.22 7.96 23.30
N ARG A 17 -10.47 7.56 24.33
CA ARG A 17 -9.03 7.82 24.44
C ARG A 17 -8.21 7.09 23.39
N ALA A 18 -8.61 5.87 23.01
CA ALA A 18 -7.98 5.12 21.93
C ALA A 18 -8.28 5.73 20.56
N GLU A 19 -9.54 6.08 20.29
CA GLU A 19 -9.96 6.71 19.03
C GLU A 19 -9.33 8.10 18.81
N LYS A 20 -9.32 8.95 19.85
CA LYS A 20 -8.68 10.28 19.79
C LYS A 20 -7.18 10.21 19.48
N LYS A 21 -6.51 9.15 19.94
CA LYS A 21 -5.11 8.87 19.60
C LYS A 21 -4.98 8.30 18.18
N PHE A 22 -5.87 7.40 17.78
CA PHE A 22 -5.90 6.80 16.44
C PHE A 22 -6.02 7.86 15.35
N ALA A 23 -6.93 8.81 15.51
CA ALA A 23 -7.18 9.89 14.55
C ALA A 23 -5.90 10.67 14.20
N ARG A 24 -4.99 10.86 15.16
CA ARG A 24 -3.71 11.57 14.97
C ARG A 24 -2.66 10.80 14.17
N VAL A 25 -2.81 9.49 14.03
CA VAL A 25 -1.84 8.60 13.35
C VAL A 25 -2.36 8.08 12.02
N ARG A 26 -3.68 8.13 11.79
CA ARG A 26 -4.32 7.79 10.52
C ARG A 26 -3.80 8.63 9.35
N ASP A 27 -3.56 9.92 9.59
CA ASP A 27 -3.27 10.91 8.55
C ASP A 27 -1.76 11.21 8.40
N LEU A 28 -0.89 10.46 9.09
CA LEU A 28 0.56 10.59 8.97
C LEU A 28 1.09 9.80 7.76
N PRO A 29 1.88 10.42 6.86
CA PRO A 29 2.46 9.73 5.71
C PRO A 29 3.27 8.49 6.11
N PRO A 30 3.23 7.38 5.34
CA PRO A 30 4.03 6.18 5.64
C PRO A 30 5.55 6.41 5.57
N TYR A 31 5.98 7.41 4.82
CA TYR A 31 7.37 7.75 4.53
C TYR A 31 7.98 8.80 5.47
N ASP A 32 7.20 9.41 6.37
CA ASP A 32 7.72 10.28 7.43
C ASP A 32 8.34 9.41 8.55
N GLY A 33 9.55 8.91 8.29
CA GLY A 33 10.27 7.91 9.08
C GLY A 33 10.80 8.37 10.44
N GLY A 34 10.61 9.65 10.81
CA GLY A 34 11.17 10.22 12.03
C GLY A 34 10.73 9.51 13.31
N ALA A 35 11.67 9.37 14.26
CA ALA A 35 11.43 8.78 15.59
C ALA A 35 10.14 9.26 16.31
N PRO A 36 9.69 10.54 16.20
CA PRO A 36 8.41 10.98 16.77
C PRO A 36 7.20 10.16 16.28
N ALA A 37 7.14 9.82 14.99
CA ALA A 37 6.00 9.08 14.41
C ALA A 37 5.90 7.66 15.00
N GLY A 38 7.04 6.96 15.14
CA GLY A 38 7.13 5.66 15.81
C GLY A 38 6.68 5.71 17.27
N HIS A 39 7.12 6.72 18.02
CA HIS A 39 6.67 6.92 19.41
C HIS A 39 5.16 7.20 19.52
N TYR A 40 4.57 7.95 18.58
CA TYR A 40 3.12 8.14 18.55
C TYR A 40 2.39 6.85 18.22
N PHE A 41 2.84 6.09 17.23
CA PHE A 41 2.25 4.79 16.87
C PHE A 41 2.23 3.83 18.07
N HIS A 42 3.36 3.67 18.78
CA HIS A 42 3.42 2.85 20.00
C HIS A 42 2.43 3.32 21.09
N LYS A 43 2.25 4.64 21.26
CA LYS A 43 1.26 5.22 22.21
C LYS A 43 -0.20 4.95 21.82
N VAL A 44 -0.51 4.78 20.52
CA VAL A 44 -1.83 4.33 20.05
C VAL A 44 -1.99 2.83 20.33
N PHE A 45 -1.02 2.02 19.91
CA PHE A 45 -1.03 0.57 20.06
C PHE A 45 -1.21 0.15 21.53
N LYS A 46 -0.40 0.70 22.45
CA LYS A 46 -0.55 0.47 23.90
C LYS A 46 -1.92 0.88 24.45
N SER A 47 -2.59 1.87 23.84
CA SER A 47 -3.95 2.27 24.21
C SER A 47 -5.00 1.25 23.76
N TYR A 48 -4.90 0.73 22.53
CA TYR A 48 -5.79 -0.33 22.05
C TYR A 48 -5.56 -1.66 22.76
N MET A 49 -4.31 -2.05 23.06
CA MET A 49 -4.05 -3.28 23.82
C MET A 49 -4.59 -3.20 25.26
N ARG A 50 -4.55 -2.03 25.91
CA ARG A 50 -5.20 -1.82 27.21
C ARG A 50 -6.72 -1.95 27.11
N LEU A 51 -7.34 -1.36 26.09
CA LEU A 51 -8.79 -1.46 25.82
C LEU A 51 -9.20 -2.92 25.53
N TRP A 52 -8.42 -3.62 24.72
CA TRP A 52 -8.64 -5.02 24.34
C TRP A 52 -8.52 -5.98 25.52
N LYS A 53 -7.53 -5.77 26.40
CA LYS A 53 -7.42 -6.51 27.66
C LYS A 53 -8.63 -6.24 28.56
N TYR A 54 -8.97 -4.97 28.77
CA TYR A 54 -10.06 -4.56 29.66
C TYR A 54 -11.43 -5.14 29.27
N GLN A 55 -11.76 -5.19 27.96
CA GLN A 55 -13.05 -5.75 27.50
C GLN A 55 -13.15 -7.27 27.67
N GLN A 56 -12.03 -7.99 27.77
CA GLN A 56 -12.02 -9.43 28.03
C GLN A 56 -12.19 -9.72 29.52
N GLU A 57 -11.44 -9.02 30.36
CA GLU A 57 -11.50 -9.17 31.83
C GLU A 57 -12.88 -8.82 32.40
N ASN A 58 -13.63 -7.94 31.71
CA ASN A 58 -14.94 -7.44 32.16
C ASN A 58 -16.09 -7.86 31.22
N ARG A 59 -15.90 -8.92 30.43
CA ARG A 59 -16.76 -9.19 29.26
C ARG A 59 -18.24 -9.37 29.58
N SER A 60 -18.58 -10.16 30.61
CA SER A 60 -19.96 -10.42 31.03
C SER A 60 -20.69 -9.13 31.41
N LYS A 61 -20.13 -8.39 32.37
CA LYS A 61 -20.65 -7.10 32.88
C LYS A 61 -20.88 -6.07 31.79
N LEU A 62 -19.98 -6.00 30.80
CA LEU A 62 -20.13 -5.09 29.67
C LEU A 62 -21.28 -5.50 28.75
N VAL A 63 -21.45 -6.81 28.48
CA VAL A 63 -22.58 -7.33 27.68
C VAL A 63 -23.91 -7.12 28.41
N GLU A 64 -23.97 -7.37 29.72
CA GLU A 64 -25.12 -7.06 30.59
C GLU A 64 -25.45 -5.54 30.57
N SER A 65 -24.42 -4.70 30.48
CA SER A 65 -24.55 -3.23 30.31
C SER A 65 -24.84 -2.79 28.87
N GLY A 66 -25.10 -3.72 27.94
CA GLY A 66 -25.53 -3.45 26.56
C GLY A 66 -24.43 -3.40 25.50
N LEU A 67 -23.19 -3.80 25.79
CA LEU A 67 -22.09 -3.85 24.81
C LEU A 67 -22.44 -4.75 23.61
N GLN A 68 -22.47 -4.16 22.42
CA GLN A 68 -22.84 -4.85 21.19
C GLN A 68 -21.67 -5.60 20.55
N ARG A 69 -21.92 -6.76 19.94
CA ARG A 69 -20.88 -7.59 19.29
C ARG A 69 -20.03 -6.79 18.28
N TRP A 70 -20.65 -5.88 17.53
CA TRP A 70 -19.98 -5.08 16.52
C TRP A 70 -18.99 -4.06 17.11
N GLU A 71 -19.16 -3.63 18.36
CA GLU A 71 -18.21 -2.71 19.03
C GLU A 71 -16.86 -3.41 19.26
N ILE A 72 -16.89 -4.68 19.66
CA ILE A 72 -15.67 -5.51 19.77
C ILE A 72 -15.08 -5.80 18.39
N GLY A 73 -15.93 -6.03 17.38
CA GLY A 73 -15.50 -6.16 15.98
C GLY A 73 -14.79 -4.91 15.46
N ASP A 74 -15.25 -3.71 15.81
CA ASP A 74 -14.61 -2.45 15.44
C ASP A 74 -13.27 -2.27 16.18
N ILE A 75 -13.21 -2.55 17.49
CA ILE A 75 -11.94 -2.52 18.25
C ILE A 75 -10.91 -3.48 17.64
N ALA A 76 -11.30 -4.71 17.34
CA ALA A 76 -10.46 -5.71 16.67
C ALA A 76 -10.02 -5.23 15.28
N SER A 77 -10.94 -4.63 14.50
CA SER A 77 -10.66 -4.07 13.17
C SER A 77 -9.63 -2.94 13.22
N ARG A 78 -9.64 -2.12 14.29
CA ARG A 78 -8.62 -1.09 14.53
C ARG A 78 -7.27 -1.66 14.93
N ILE A 79 -7.23 -2.74 15.72
CA ILE A 79 -5.96 -3.42 16.07
C ILE A 79 -5.32 -4.02 14.81
N GLY A 80 -6.11 -4.72 13.98
CA GLY A 80 -5.66 -5.16 12.65
C GLY A 80 -5.16 -4.00 11.80
N GLN A 81 -5.92 -2.89 11.73
CA GLN A 81 -5.49 -1.71 10.98
C GLN A 81 -4.15 -1.13 11.48
N LEU A 82 -3.89 -1.15 12.80
CA LEU A 82 -2.60 -0.73 13.35
C LEU A 82 -1.48 -1.67 12.87
N TYR A 83 -1.66 -2.98 13.03
CA TYR A 83 -0.68 -3.98 12.57
C TYR A 83 -0.36 -3.83 11.07
N PHE A 84 -1.38 -3.71 10.21
CA PHE A 84 -1.17 -3.42 8.79
C PHE A 84 -0.40 -2.11 8.56
N SER A 85 -0.72 -1.05 9.33
CA SER A 85 0.01 0.22 9.25
C SER A 85 1.47 0.11 9.71
N GLN A 86 1.80 -0.84 10.57
CA GLN A 86 3.18 -1.13 10.97
C GLN A 86 3.90 -1.92 9.89
N TYR A 87 3.24 -2.91 9.26
CA TYR A 87 3.77 -3.60 8.07
C TYR A 87 4.13 -2.61 6.96
N VAL A 88 3.25 -1.67 6.61
CA VAL A 88 3.54 -0.66 5.56
C VAL A 88 4.76 0.21 5.88
N ARG A 89 5.11 0.41 7.17
CA ARG A 89 6.29 1.20 7.59
C ARG A 89 7.59 0.41 7.74
N THR A 90 7.51 -0.91 7.88
CA THR A 90 8.65 -1.79 8.24
C THR A 90 8.93 -2.87 7.20
N SER A 91 7.92 -3.22 6.40
CA SER A 91 7.89 -4.40 5.52
C SER A 91 8.14 -5.74 6.22
N GLU A 92 7.93 -5.80 7.53
CA GLU A 92 8.03 -7.03 8.31
C GLU A 92 6.72 -7.84 8.22
N ALA A 93 6.77 -8.98 7.53
CA ALA A 93 5.60 -9.83 7.25
C ALA A 93 4.83 -10.30 8.51
N ARG A 94 5.48 -10.40 9.68
CA ARG A 94 4.82 -10.72 10.95
C ARG A 94 3.65 -9.78 11.27
N PHE A 95 3.79 -8.47 11.02
CA PHE A 95 2.71 -7.51 11.28
C PHE A 95 1.57 -7.62 10.26
N LEU A 96 1.85 -8.12 9.06
CA LEU A 96 0.82 -8.42 8.08
C LEU A 96 0.00 -9.66 8.50
N LEU A 97 0.67 -10.72 9.00
CA LEU A 97 0.00 -11.90 9.57
C LEU A 97 -0.85 -11.54 10.78
N GLU A 98 -0.33 -10.75 11.72
CA GLU A 98 -1.11 -10.26 12.87
C GLU A 98 -2.38 -9.53 12.43
N SER A 99 -2.29 -8.68 11.40
CA SER A 99 -3.49 -8.04 10.85
C SER A 99 -4.47 -9.03 10.24
N TYR A 100 -3.99 -10.11 9.61
CA TYR A 100 -4.83 -11.16 9.04
C TYR A 100 -5.58 -11.91 10.14
N ILE A 101 -4.88 -12.35 11.20
CA ILE A 101 -5.47 -13.08 12.34
C ILE A 101 -6.60 -12.27 12.97
N PHE A 102 -6.41 -10.96 13.19
CA PHE A 102 -7.46 -10.09 13.72
C PHE A 102 -8.68 -9.99 12.77
N TYR A 103 -8.47 -9.92 11.45
CA TYR A 103 -9.58 -9.83 10.50
C TYR A 103 -10.30 -11.15 10.27
N GLU A 104 -9.58 -12.28 10.24
CA GLU A 104 -10.14 -13.62 10.16
C GLU A 104 -10.97 -13.95 11.40
N ALA A 105 -10.48 -13.61 12.60
CA ALA A 105 -11.24 -13.76 13.84
C ALA A 105 -12.54 -12.92 13.85
N ILE A 106 -12.56 -11.77 13.17
CA ILE A 106 -13.78 -10.96 13.03
C ILE A 106 -14.79 -11.62 12.08
N LEU A 107 -14.31 -12.17 10.97
CA LEU A 107 -15.14 -12.89 10.00
C LEU A 107 -15.76 -14.14 10.64
N ASN A 108 -14.93 -15.02 11.22
CA ASN A 108 -15.34 -16.31 11.77
C ASN A 108 -16.30 -16.17 12.96
N ARG A 109 -16.20 -15.08 13.72
CA ARG A 109 -17.07 -14.78 14.86
C ARG A 109 -18.27 -13.92 14.51
N ASN A 110 -18.45 -13.54 13.24
CA ASN A 110 -19.54 -12.72 12.75
C ASN A 110 -19.82 -11.50 13.65
N TYR A 111 -18.79 -10.73 14.03
CA TYR A 111 -18.99 -9.62 14.98
C TYR A 111 -19.93 -8.53 14.44
N PHE A 112 -20.04 -8.38 13.13
CA PHE A 112 -20.96 -7.44 12.48
C PHE A 112 -22.36 -8.01 12.19
N ASP A 113 -22.68 -9.22 12.69
CA ASP A 113 -24.04 -9.74 12.58
C ASP A 113 -25.05 -8.79 13.27
N GLY A 114 -26.23 -8.64 12.66
CA GLY A 114 -27.22 -7.63 13.06
C GLY A 114 -26.94 -6.19 12.59
N SER A 115 -25.84 -5.90 11.87
CA SER A 115 -25.51 -4.55 11.38
C SER A 115 -26.55 -3.93 10.42
N ARG A 116 -27.41 -4.75 9.79
CA ARG A 116 -28.43 -4.37 8.79
C ARG A 116 -29.29 -3.16 9.17
N THR A 117 -29.60 -2.98 10.44
CA THR A 117 -30.48 -1.90 10.92
C THR A 117 -29.76 -0.56 11.08
N ASN A 118 -28.43 -0.56 11.24
CA ASN A 118 -27.66 0.64 11.57
C ASN A 118 -26.65 0.99 10.46
N ARG A 119 -26.99 2.03 9.69
CA ARG A 119 -26.17 2.58 8.61
C ARG A 119 -24.71 2.85 9.01
N SER A 120 -24.47 3.32 10.24
CA SER A 120 -23.11 3.62 10.70
C SER A 120 -22.27 2.35 10.91
N VAL A 121 -22.87 1.29 11.46
CA VAL A 121 -22.23 -0.01 11.67
C VAL A 121 -21.98 -0.70 10.33
N ARG A 122 -22.91 -0.58 9.37
CA ARG A 122 -22.73 -1.05 7.98
C ARG A 122 -21.53 -0.43 7.28
N PHE A 123 -21.29 0.88 7.45
CA PHE A 123 -20.06 1.50 6.97
C PHE A 123 -18.79 1.13 7.76
N LYS A 124 -18.90 0.58 8.99
CA LYS A 124 -17.75 -0.02 9.70
C LYS A 124 -17.43 -1.40 9.12
N GLU A 125 -18.45 -2.22 8.91
CA GLU A 125 -18.35 -3.56 8.30
C GLU A 125 -17.78 -3.50 6.87
N LEU A 126 -18.29 -2.62 6.00
CA LEU A 126 -17.77 -2.40 4.66
C LEU A 126 -16.27 -2.03 4.65
N ARG A 127 -15.83 -1.18 5.59
CA ARG A 127 -14.41 -0.83 5.75
C ARG A 127 -13.58 -1.97 6.33
N PHE A 128 -14.18 -2.85 7.13
CA PHE A 128 -13.53 -4.08 7.59
C PHE A 128 -13.24 -5.01 6.41
N TYR A 129 -14.25 -5.34 5.59
CA TYR A 129 -14.07 -6.20 4.41
C TYR A 129 -13.03 -5.63 3.43
N ALA A 130 -13.06 -4.33 3.14
CA ALA A 130 -12.07 -3.70 2.26
C ALA A 130 -10.63 -3.83 2.79
N ARG A 131 -10.41 -3.70 4.11
CA ARG A 131 -9.07 -3.92 4.71
C ARG A 131 -8.68 -5.39 4.75
N PHE A 132 -9.62 -6.29 4.99
CA PHE A 132 -9.32 -7.73 5.01
C PHE A 132 -8.98 -8.25 3.61
N LEU A 133 -9.64 -7.73 2.56
CA LEU A 133 -9.27 -7.95 1.17
C LEU A 133 -7.83 -7.50 0.89
N MET A 134 -7.45 -6.28 1.28
CA MET A 134 -6.07 -5.77 1.11
C MET A 134 -5.02 -6.69 1.76
N VAL A 135 -5.27 -7.12 3.00
CA VAL A 135 -4.33 -7.97 3.75
C VAL A 135 -4.25 -9.38 3.16
N SER A 136 -5.40 -9.98 2.81
CA SER A 136 -5.45 -11.32 2.21
C SER A 136 -4.81 -11.37 0.82
N LEU A 137 -4.93 -10.28 0.06
CA LEU A 137 -4.29 -10.11 -1.25
C LEU A 137 -2.76 -10.06 -1.11
N ILE A 138 -2.23 -9.25 -0.19
CA ILE A 138 -0.77 -9.13 0.01
C ILE A 138 -0.17 -10.40 0.63
N LEU A 139 -0.91 -11.14 1.47
CA LEU A 139 -0.53 -12.47 1.95
C LEU A 139 -0.76 -13.61 0.94
N ASN A 140 -1.20 -13.31 -0.27
CA ASN A 140 -1.40 -14.29 -1.34
C ASN A 140 -2.37 -15.43 -0.95
N ARG A 141 -3.37 -15.12 -0.11
CA ARG A 141 -4.41 -16.05 0.38
C ARG A 141 -5.61 -16.09 -0.56
N TYR A 142 -5.39 -16.52 -1.81
CA TYR A 142 -6.39 -16.43 -2.89
C TYR A 142 -7.77 -17.00 -2.55
N GLU A 143 -7.86 -18.19 -1.92
CA GLU A 143 -9.14 -18.79 -1.51
C GLU A 143 -9.94 -17.88 -0.56
N MET A 144 -9.26 -17.22 0.38
CA MET A 144 -9.88 -16.24 1.27
C MET A 144 -10.26 -14.96 0.51
N VAL A 145 -9.43 -14.51 -0.45
CA VAL A 145 -9.75 -13.35 -1.30
C VAL A 145 -11.03 -13.61 -2.12
N GLU A 146 -11.18 -14.77 -2.75
CA GLU A 146 -12.39 -15.12 -3.51
C GLU A 146 -13.64 -15.12 -2.62
N GLN A 147 -13.58 -15.76 -1.45
CA GLN A 147 -14.68 -15.76 -0.48
C GLN A 147 -15.03 -14.34 0.00
N LEU A 148 -14.02 -13.50 0.26
CA LEU A 148 -14.21 -12.12 0.69
C LEU A 148 -14.78 -11.23 -0.42
N VAL A 149 -14.42 -11.45 -1.69
CA VAL A 149 -14.95 -10.67 -2.83
C VAL A 149 -16.45 -10.89 -2.97
N GLU A 150 -16.91 -12.15 -2.96
CA GLU A 150 -18.35 -12.44 -3.10
C GLU A 150 -19.15 -11.98 -1.87
N ARG A 151 -18.62 -12.17 -0.64
CA ARG A 151 -19.25 -11.60 0.58
C ARG A 151 -19.33 -10.08 0.54
N PHE A 152 -18.27 -9.40 0.11
CA PHE A 152 -18.21 -7.93 0.06
C PHE A 152 -19.16 -7.35 -1.00
N LYS A 153 -19.24 -7.97 -2.18
CA LYS A 153 -20.23 -7.66 -3.22
C LYS A 153 -21.66 -7.81 -2.71
N ALA A 154 -22.00 -8.96 -2.12
CA ALA A 154 -23.30 -9.19 -1.52
C ALA A 154 -23.62 -8.18 -0.40
N LEU A 155 -22.65 -7.82 0.44
CA LEU A 155 -22.80 -6.81 1.50
C LEU A 155 -23.08 -5.40 0.94
N VAL A 156 -22.43 -5.00 -0.16
CA VAL A 156 -22.69 -3.71 -0.81
C VAL A 156 -24.09 -3.66 -1.41
N ASP A 157 -24.53 -4.72 -2.07
CA ASP A 157 -25.88 -4.80 -2.64
C ASP A 157 -26.97 -4.85 -1.56
N ASP A 158 -26.77 -5.63 -0.47
CA ASP A 158 -27.67 -5.66 0.69
C ASP A 158 -27.73 -4.31 1.42
N SER A 159 -26.59 -3.61 1.54
CA SER A 159 -26.55 -2.25 2.12
C SER A 159 -27.27 -1.23 1.25
N LYS A 160 -27.17 -1.33 -0.07
CA LYS A 160 -27.91 -0.49 -1.01
C LYS A 160 -29.42 -0.73 -0.92
N ALA A 161 -29.86 -1.97 -0.76
CA ALA A 161 -31.27 -2.32 -0.55
C ALA A 161 -31.80 -1.84 0.81
N SER A 162 -31.00 -2.00 1.87
CA SER A 162 -31.38 -1.65 3.26
C SER A 162 -31.43 -0.14 3.53
N PHE A 163 -30.69 0.69 2.78
CA PHE A 163 -30.62 2.14 2.99
C PHE A 163 -30.89 2.94 1.70
N PRO A 164 -32.14 2.92 1.18
CA PRO A 164 -32.53 3.74 0.04
C PRO A 164 -32.20 5.23 0.28
N GLY A 165 -31.73 5.91 -0.76
CA GLY A 165 -31.28 7.30 -0.69
C GLY A 165 -29.83 7.51 -0.19
N THR A 166 -29.14 6.48 0.31
CA THR A 166 -27.70 6.58 0.62
C THR A 166 -26.85 6.33 -0.64
N ASN A 167 -25.83 7.17 -0.87
CA ASN A 167 -24.96 7.03 -2.03
C ASN A 167 -23.91 5.92 -1.84
N PHE A 168 -24.09 4.78 -2.53
CA PHE A 168 -23.15 3.66 -2.56
C PHE A 168 -22.27 3.62 -3.82
N LYS A 169 -22.20 4.70 -4.64
CA LYS A 169 -21.40 4.71 -5.88
C LYS A 169 -19.92 4.39 -5.62
N GLU A 170 -19.32 4.97 -4.60
CA GLU A 170 -17.92 4.71 -4.21
C GLU A 170 -17.71 3.24 -3.84
N TRP A 171 -18.59 2.66 -3.01
CA TRP A 171 -18.51 1.25 -2.64
C TRP A 171 -18.67 0.30 -3.83
N LYS A 172 -19.54 0.66 -4.80
CA LYS A 172 -19.64 -0.08 -6.07
C LYS A 172 -18.37 0.05 -6.91
N LEU A 173 -17.69 1.20 -6.90
CA LEU A 173 -16.38 1.34 -7.54
C LEU A 173 -15.33 0.44 -6.87
N VAL A 174 -15.29 0.38 -5.53
CA VAL A 174 -14.37 -0.50 -4.79
C VAL A 174 -14.63 -1.98 -5.09
N VAL A 175 -15.89 -2.41 -5.20
CA VAL A 175 -16.26 -3.77 -5.66
C VAL A 175 -15.80 -4.02 -7.10
N ASN A 176 -16.05 -3.08 -8.02
CA ASN A 176 -15.62 -3.20 -9.41
C ASN A 176 -14.08 -3.24 -9.55
N GLU A 177 -13.35 -2.51 -8.70
CA GLU A 177 -11.89 -2.52 -8.62
C GLU A 177 -11.37 -3.90 -8.22
N ILE A 178 -11.81 -4.44 -7.07
CA ILE A 178 -11.31 -5.76 -6.62
C ILE A 178 -11.70 -6.89 -7.58
N VAL A 179 -12.93 -6.89 -8.12
CA VAL A 179 -13.37 -7.91 -9.09
C VAL A 179 -12.55 -7.84 -10.38
N ARG A 180 -12.16 -6.64 -10.84
CA ARG A 180 -11.25 -6.50 -12.00
C ARG A 180 -9.84 -6.95 -11.64
N PHE A 181 -9.36 -6.60 -10.44
CA PHE A 181 -8.03 -6.95 -9.97
C PHE A 181 -7.84 -8.45 -9.89
N THR A 182 -8.71 -9.15 -9.14
CA THR A 182 -8.62 -10.61 -8.98
C THR A 182 -8.81 -11.34 -10.30
N LYS A 183 -9.70 -10.88 -11.19
CA LYS A 183 -9.87 -11.47 -12.52
C LYS A 183 -8.59 -11.42 -13.37
N VAL A 184 -7.83 -10.33 -13.31
CA VAL A 184 -6.58 -10.18 -14.09
C VAL A 184 -5.40 -10.86 -13.41
N ASP A 185 -5.38 -10.93 -12.08
CA ASP A 185 -4.31 -11.61 -11.35
C ASP A 185 -4.45 -13.14 -11.39
N LEU A 186 -5.61 -13.68 -10.99
CA LEU A 186 -5.92 -15.12 -11.03
C LEU A 186 -5.93 -15.69 -12.45
N GLY A 187 -6.28 -14.87 -13.46
CA GLY A 187 -6.21 -15.25 -14.87
C GLY A 187 -4.77 -15.43 -15.39
N SER A 188 -3.76 -15.07 -14.60
CA SER A 188 -2.35 -15.29 -14.92
C SER A 188 -1.86 -16.55 -14.20
N SER A 189 -1.85 -17.70 -14.88
CA SER A 189 -1.40 -19.00 -14.31
C SER A 189 0.06 -19.02 -13.83
N ALA A 190 0.81 -17.94 -14.02
CA ALA A 190 2.11 -17.72 -13.42
C ALA A 190 1.97 -17.19 -11.97
N VAL A 191 1.40 -18.01 -11.08
CA VAL A 191 1.50 -17.80 -9.63
C VAL A 191 2.94 -18.03 -9.21
N ARG A 192 3.80 -17.02 -9.44
CA ARG A 192 5.18 -17.05 -8.97
C ARG A 192 5.15 -16.94 -7.44
N PRO A 193 5.75 -17.88 -6.69
CA PRO A 193 5.87 -17.76 -5.24
C PRO A 193 6.58 -16.47 -4.83
N LEU A 194 6.34 -16.07 -3.57
CA LEU A 194 7.18 -15.05 -2.93
C LEU A 194 8.64 -15.50 -3.03
N ARG A 195 9.50 -14.60 -3.50
CA ARG A 195 10.70 -14.93 -4.31
C ARG A 195 11.82 -15.68 -3.58
N PHE A 196 11.68 -15.87 -2.27
CA PHE A 196 12.56 -16.73 -1.51
C PHE A 196 11.74 -17.50 -0.48
N THR A 197 11.70 -18.82 -0.64
CA THR A 197 11.36 -19.77 0.42
C THR A 197 12.44 -20.83 0.47
N ALA A 198 13.00 -21.11 1.66
CA ALA A 198 14.05 -22.12 1.84
C ALA A 198 13.67 -23.54 1.35
N THR A 199 12.37 -23.81 1.17
CA THR A 199 11.82 -25.06 0.63
C THR A 199 11.84 -25.17 -0.90
N PHE A 200 11.99 -24.05 -1.62
CA PHE A 200 11.84 -24.00 -3.10
C PHE A 200 12.98 -23.30 -3.82
N ASP A 201 13.69 -22.38 -3.17
CA ASP A 201 14.73 -21.56 -3.79
C ASP A 201 16.14 -22.07 -3.48
N SER A 202 17.08 -21.81 -4.40
CA SER A 202 18.48 -22.19 -4.22
C SER A 202 19.14 -21.38 -3.10
N TYR A 203 19.97 -22.05 -2.30
CA TYR A 203 20.63 -21.45 -1.15
C TYR A 203 21.42 -20.18 -1.54
N PRO A 204 21.36 -19.06 -0.79
CA PRO A 204 21.93 -17.78 -1.23
C PRO A 204 23.41 -17.81 -1.62
N LEU A 205 24.22 -18.69 -1.03
CA LEU A 205 25.64 -18.86 -1.39
C LEU A 205 25.88 -19.53 -2.75
N SER A 206 24.86 -20.12 -3.40
CA SER A 206 24.97 -20.69 -4.74
C SER A 206 24.70 -19.67 -5.86
N GLN A 207 24.31 -18.44 -5.53
CA GLN A 207 24.11 -17.35 -6.49
C GLN A 207 25.44 -16.67 -6.83
N PRO A 208 25.66 -16.25 -8.09
CA PRO A 208 26.86 -15.50 -8.46
C PRO A 208 26.90 -14.15 -7.72
N TYR A 209 28.01 -13.90 -7.03
CA TYR A 209 28.17 -12.69 -6.22
C TYR A 209 28.36 -11.45 -7.11
N VAL A 210 27.52 -10.42 -6.94
CA VAL A 210 27.64 -9.13 -7.66
C VAL A 210 28.98 -8.47 -7.33
N ALA A 211 29.73 -8.05 -8.34
CA ALA A 211 31.08 -7.49 -8.19
C ALA A 211 31.19 -6.51 -6.99
N ARG A 212 32.13 -6.77 -6.07
CA ARG A 212 32.29 -5.98 -4.84
C ARG A 212 32.65 -4.54 -5.17
N PHE A 213 31.76 -3.60 -4.84
CA PHE A 213 32.02 -2.16 -4.96
C PHE A 213 33.26 -1.72 -4.14
N HIS A 214 33.50 -2.39 -3.01
CA HIS A 214 34.78 -2.33 -2.28
C HIS A 214 35.16 -3.71 -1.74
N ALA A 215 36.47 -4.03 -1.72
CA ALA A 215 37.01 -5.35 -1.36
C ALA A 215 36.48 -5.96 -0.04
N LYS A 216 36.08 -5.12 0.92
CA LYS A 216 35.60 -5.51 2.27
C LYS A 216 34.09 -5.31 2.52
N LYS A 217 33.31 -4.77 1.57
CA LYS A 217 31.91 -4.37 1.81
C LYS A 217 30.94 -5.16 0.93
N VAL A 218 29.90 -5.72 1.56
CA VAL A 218 28.83 -6.47 0.89
C VAL A 218 27.65 -5.56 0.66
N LEU A 219 27.18 -5.45 -0.58
CA LEU A 219 25.98 -4.68 -0.90
C LEU A 219 24.74 -5.36 -0.32
N LYS A 220 23.99 -4.64 0.51
CA LYS A 220 22.76 -5.12 1.15
C LYS A 220 21.55 -4.46 0.50
N PHE A 221 20.68 -5.25 -0.13
CA PHE A 221 19.39 -4.73 -0.59
C PHE A 221 18.49 -4.46 0.62
N GLN A 222 18.19 -3.19 0.89
CA GLN A 222 17.45 -2.78 2.09
C GLN A 222 16.19 -1.97 1.79
N TYR A 223 16.10 -1.32 0.63
CA TYR A 223 15.04 -0.35 0.35
C TYR A 223 14.55 -0.43 -1.10
N ALA A 224 13.22 -0.39 -1.28
CA ALA A 224 12.59 -0.32 -2.59
C ALA A 224 11.58 0.83 -2.66
N VAL A 225 11.57 1.58 -3.76
CA VAL A 225 10.54 2.58 -4.08
C VAL A 225 9.78 2.05 -5.29
N LEU A 226 8.46 1.89 -5.15
CA LEU A 226 7.58 1.34 -6.16
C LEU A 226 6.55 2.41 -6.55
N THR A 227 6.53 2.85 -7.81
CA THR A 227 5.55 3.83 -8.29
C THR A 227 5.01 3.44 -9.65
N SER A 228 3.71 3.70 -9.87
CA SER A 228 3.04 3.50 -11.16
C SER A 228 2.22 4.73 -11.53
N TYR A 229 2.28 5.10 -12.81
CA TYR A 229 1.44 6.13 -13.42
C TYR A 229 1.11 5.76 -14.87
N HIS A 230 0.02 5.01 -15.05
CA HIS A 230 -0.63 4.78 -16.33
C HIS A 230 -2.10 5.21 -16.30
N LYS A 231 -2.63 5.56 -17.48
CA LYS A 231 -4.07 5.82 -17.64
C LYS A 231 -4.82 4.48 -17.57
N ASN A 232 -5.90 4.43 -16.78
CA ASN A 232 -6.81 3.27 -16.66
C ASN A 232 -6.20 1.97 -16.09
N GLU A 233 -5.21 2.08 -15.20
CA GLU A 233 -4.62 0.93 -14.48
C GLU A 233 -5.66 0.01 -13.81
N VAL A 234 -5.36 -1.30 -13.81
CA VAL A 234 -5.99 -2.24 -12.89
C VAL A 234 -5.38 -2.02 -11.51
N LYS A 235 -6.23 -1.68 -10.54
CA LYS A 235 -5.83 -1.40 -9.16
C LYS A 235 -6.92 -1.83 -8.18
N PHE A 236 -6.55 -1.94 -6.92
CA PHE A 236 -7.47 -2.00 -5.80
C PHE A 236 -7.03 -0.99 -4.74
N ALA A 237 -7.91 -0.04 -4.41
CA ALA A 237 -7.58 1.12 -3.58
C ALA A 237 -6.39 1.92 -4.14
N GLU A 238 -5.24 1.93 -3.47
CA GLU A 238 -4.01 2.63 -3.88
C GLU A 238 -2.95 1.67 -4.46
N LEU A 239 -3.25 0.37 -4.53
CA LEU A 239 -2.32 -0.65 -5.01
C LEU A 239 -2.63 -1.02 -6.47
N THR A 240 -1.73 -0.67 -7.40
CA THR A 240 -1.83 -1.07 -8.81
C THR A 240 -1.34 -2.51 -8.99
N LEU A 241 -1.79 -3.20 -10.04
CA LEU A 241 -1.46 -4.60 -10.28
C LEU A 241 0.05 -4.85 -10.44
N ASP A 242 0.74 -3.93 -11.09
CA ASP A 242 2.18 -3.97 -11.31
C ASP A 242 2.97 -3.67 -10.03
N THR A 243 2.57 -2.67 -9.24
CA THR A 243 3.19 -2.42 -7.91
C THR A 243 2.91 -3.54 -6.92
N PHE A 244 1.74 -4.20 -6.99
CA PHE A 244 1.47 -5.43 -6.25
C PHE A 244 2.42 -6.55 -6.66
N ARG A 245 2.58 -6.82 -7.95
CA ARG A 245 3.51 -7.87 -8.44
C ARG A 245 4.94 -7.58 -8.05
N MET A 246 5.37 -6.31 -8.10
CA MET A 246 6.69 -5.90 -7.61
C MET A 246 6.80 -6.02 -6.09
N LEU A 247 5.76 -5.70 -5.31
CA LEU A 247 5.72 -5.94 -3.87
C LEU A 247 5.94 -7.43 -3.56
N GLN A 248 5.16 -8.31 -4.19
CA GLN A 248 5.28 -9.78 -4.06
C GLN A 248 6.68 -10.28 -4.48
N CYS A 249 7.25 -9.75 -5.58
CA CYS A 249 8.61 -10.09 -6.02
C CYS A 249 9.73 -9.65 -5.06
N LEU A 250 9.41 -8.83 -4.06
CA LEU A 250 10.34 -8.26 -3.08
C LEU A 250 10.00 -8.66 -1.64
N GLU A 251 8.94 -9.44 -1.39
CA GLU A 251 8.71 -10.08 -0.09
C GLU A 251 9.64 -11.27 0.09
N TRP A 252 10.21 -11.37 1.29
CA TRP A 252 11.03 -12.49 1.74
C TRP A 252 10.28 -13.16 2.90
N GLU A 253 10.05 -14.46 2.78
CA GLU A 253 9.51 -15.28 3.86
C GLU A 253 10.63 -16.18 4.39
N PRO A 254 11.14 -15.95 5.61
CA PRO A 254 12.31 -16.68 6.09
C PRO A 254 12.08 -18.19 6.23
N SER A 255 10.88 -18.64 6.66
CA SER A 255 10.67 -20.03 7.11
C SER A 255 9.70 -20.88 6.29
N GLY A 256 9.00 -20.34 5.29
CA GLY A 256 7.94 -21.07 4.57
C GLY A 256 6.70 -21.44 5.40
N SER A 257 6.60 -20.96 6.64
CA SER A 257 5.48 -21.19 7.56
C SER A 257 4.10 -20.75 7.01
N PHE A 258 4.02 -19.68 6.20
CA PHE A 258 2.79 -19.26 5.53
C PHE A 258 2.29 -20.33 4.55
N TYR A 259 3.19 -21.10 3.92
CA TYR A 259 2.84 -22.23 3.07
C TYR A 259 2.41 -23.46 3.87
N HIS A 260 3.07 -23.74 5.01
CA HIS A 260 2.66 -24.86 5.89
C HIS A 260 1.26 -24.69 6.47
N GLN A 261 0.82 -23.45 6.74
CA GLN A 261 -0.57 -23.13 7.11
C GLN A 261 -1.62 -23.43 6.02
N LYS A 262 -1.24 -23.82 4.79
CA LYS A 262 -2.20 -24.28 3.77
C LYS A 262 -2.71 -25.71 3.98
N LYS A 263 -2.14 -26.48 4.91
CA LYS A 263 -2.71 -27.79 5.27
C LYS A 263 -3.93 -27.61 6.19
N PRO A 264 -5.05 -28.34 5.96
CA PRO A 264 -6.13 -28.38 6.92
C PRO A 264 -5.63 -28.83 8.28
N ILE A 265 -6.08 -28.17 9.33
CA ILE A 265 -5.86 -28.63 10.71
C ILE A 265 -6.62 -29.95 10.85
N GLU A 266 -5.90 -31.07 10.95
CA GLU A 266 -6.51 -32.35 11.27
C GLU A 266 -7.26 -32.23 12.61
N PRO A 267 -8.51 -32.69 12.71
CA PRO A 267 -9.27 -32.58 13.95
C PRO A 267 -8.63 -33.49 15.01
N ARG A 268 -7.88 -32.91 15.95
CA ARG A 268 -7.47 -33.60 17.17
C ARG A 268 -8.70 -33.89 18.01
N GLU A 269 -9.23 -35.10 17.85
CA GLU A 269 -10.31 -35.61 18.67
C GLU A 269 -9.91 -35.68 20.15
N ASN A 270 -10.90 -35.47 21.03
CA ASN A 270 -10.87 -35.73 22.48
C ASN A 270 -10.04 -34.78 23.38
N ARG A 271 -10.65 -33.67 23.84
CA ARG A 271 -11.22 -33.58 25.21
C ARG A 271 -11.81 -32.20 25.59
N VAL A 272 -12.94 -32.26 26.30
CA VAL A 272 -13.53 -31.28 27.26
C VAL A 272 -13.80 -29.85 26.77
N THR A 273 -15.08 -29.48 26.84
CA THR A 273 -15.59 -28.12 26.71
C THR A 273 -15.04 -27.18 27.79
N PHE A 274 -14.12 -26.30 27.41
CA PHE A 274 -13.81 -25.06 28.11
C PHE A 274 -14.01 -23.88 27.15
N ASP A 275 -14.61 -22.79 27.65
CA ASP A 275 -14.95 -21.61 26.84
C ASP A 275 -13.71 -21.02 26.15
N GLN A 276 -13.71 -21.06 24.81
CA GLN A 276 -12.61 -20.53 23.98
C GLN A 276 -12.62 -19.00 23.88
N SER A 277 -12.49 -18.33 25.04
CA SER A 277 -12.16 -16.91 25.16
C SER A 277 -10.66 -16.63 24.89
N LEU A 278 -10.08 -17.34 23.91
CA LEU A 278 -8.63 -17.48 23.70
C LEU A 278 -8.04 -16.53 22.64
N THR A 279 -8.74 -15.44 22.29
CA THR A 279 -8.33 -14.46 21.25
C THR A 279 -7.40 -13.34 21.72
N SER A 280 -6.57 -13.56 22.74
CA SER A 280 -5.66 -12.52 23.24
C SER A 280 -4.54 -12.96 24.18
N GLY A 281 -4.44 -14.24 24.52
CA GLY A 281 -3.45 -14.74 25.47
C GLY A 281 -2.22 -15.28 24.76
N LEU A 282 -1.32 -14.39 24.34
CA LEU A 282 -0.09 -14.68 23.60
C LEU A 282 -0.31 -15.29 22.19
N ILE A 283 0.23 -14.59 21.19
CA ILE A 283 0.85 -15.29 20.05
C ILE A 283 1.88 -16.23 20.66
N ASP A 284 1.92 -17.48 20.23
CA ASP A 284 2.98 -18.39 20.66
C ASP A 284 4.33 -17.69 20.42
N MET A 285 5.15 -17.48 21.46
CA MET A 285 6.46 -16.82 21.27
C MET A 285 7.32 -17.62 20.29
N ASN A 286 7.04 -18.93 20.17
CA ASN A 286 7.61 -19.79 19.15
C ASN A 286 7.17 -19.34 17.74
N LEU A 287 5.89 -19.06 17.44
CA LEU A 287 5.49 -18.63 16.09
C LEU A 287 6.23 -17.36 15.61
N ALA A 288 6.51 -16.41 16.52
CA ALA A 288 7.30 -15.22 16.17
C ALA A 288 8.80 -15.51 15.98
N ALA A 289 9.34 -16.57 16.61
CA ALA A 289 10.70 -17.06 16.41
C ALA A 289 10.80 -17.96 15.15
N ASP A 290 9.85 -18.87 14.95
CA ASP A 290 9.65 -19.75 13.80
C ASP A 290 9.45 -18.98 12.48
N MET A 291 9.09 -17.69 12.55
CA MET A 291 9.00 -16.78 11.40
C MET A 291 10.27 -15.94 11.16
N MET A 292 11.23 -15.95 12.09
CA MET A 292 12.49 -15.20 11.99
C MET A 292 13.67 -16.16 11.95
N ASP A 293 14.06 -16.57 10.75
CA ASP A 293 15.36 -17.21 10.53
C ASP A 293 16.47 -16.15 10.68
N PRO A 294 17.36 -16.25 11.70
CA PRO A 294 18.46 -15.31 11.89
C PRO A 294 19.55 -15.41 10.82
N ASP A 295 19.61 -16.51 10.05
CA ASP A 295 20.58 -16.72 8.98
C ASP A 295 20.13 -16.08 7.64
N LEU A 296 18.88 -15.58 7.58
CA LEU A 296 18.33 -14.92 6.39
C LEU A 296 18.31 -13.38 6.49
N PRO A 297 18.48 -12.67 5.36
CA PRO A 297 18.48 -11.22 5.34
C PRO A 297 17.11 -10.64 5.71
N SER A 298 17.11 -9.51 6.42
CA SER A 298 15.91 -8.74 6.70
C SER A 298 15.20 -8.32 5.41
N ASN A 299 13.89 -8.49 5.39
CA ASN A 299 13.03 -8.11 4.27
C ASN A 299 13.18 -6.58 3.96
N PRO A 300 13.44 -6.18 2.69
CA PRO A 300 13.66 -4.79 2.31
C PRO A 300 12.41 -3.93 2.53
N LYS A 301 12.61 -2.72 3.06
CA LYS A 301 11.56 -1.73 3.29
C LYS A 301 11.04 -1.18 1.96
N LYS A 302 9.74 -1.37 1.69
CA LYS A 302 9.08 -0.88 0.46
C LYS A 302 8.28 0.39 0.70
N PHE A 303 8.44 1.35 -0.21
CA PHE A 303 7.62 2.54 -0.31
C PHE A 303 6.81 2.48 -1.59
N THR A 304 5.53 2.08 -1.49
CA THR A 304 4.59 2.14 -2.61
C THR A 304 4.00 3.55 -2.67
N LEU A 305 4.21 4.23 -3.79
CA LEU A 305 3.69 5.56 -4.07
C LEU A 305 2.62 5.45 -5.17
N TYR A 306 1.36 5.69 -4.81
CA TYR A 306 0.26 5.74 -5.76
C TYR A 306 0.18 7.11 -6.42
N ARG A 307 0.51 7.17 -7.71
CA ARG A 307 0.46 8.38 -8.56
C ARG A 307 1.07 9.63 -7.91
N PRO A 308 2.33 9.58 -7.47
CA PRO A 308 3.01 10.72 -6.85
C PRO A 308 3.25 11.85 -7.86
N SER A 309 3.45 13.08 -7.37
CA SER A 309 4.11 14.09 -8.18
C SER A 309 5.61 13.76 -8.34
N VAL A 310 6.27 14.27 -9.38
CA VAL A 310 7.72 14.09 -9.56
C VAL A 310 8.48 14.69 -8.38
N ALA A 311 8.04 15.84 -7.86
CA ALA A 311 8.59 16.45 -6.65
C ALA A 311 8.44 15.54 -5.41
N GLN A 312 7.30 14.85 -5.25
CA GLN A 312 7.08 13.90 -4.15
C GLN A 312 7.96 12.66 -4.30
N LEU A 313 8.11 12.12 -5.52
CA LEU A 313 9.01 11.00 -5.80
C LEU A 313 10.47 11.37 -5.47
N ILE A 314 10.94 12.51 -5.96
CA ILE A 314 12.29 13.04 -5.70
C ILE A 314 12.51 13.25 -4.20
N ALA A 315 11.55 13.83 -3.48
CA ALA A 315 11.63 14.04 -2.03
C ALA A 315 11.74 12.71 -1.27
N VAL A 316 10.91 11.71 -1.61
CA VAL A 316 10.98 10.38 -0.97
C VAL A 316 12.32 9.70 -1.25
N ILE A 317 12.81 9.72 -2.50
CA ILE A 317 14.13 9.14 -2.83
C ILE A 317 15.26 9.87 -2.09
N ALA A 318 15.20 11.20 -1.96
CA ALA A 318 16.18 12.00 -1.24
C ALA A 318 16.24 11.63 0.26
N THR A 319 15.10 11.60 0.96
CA THR A 319 15.02 11.19 2.37
C THR A 319 15.59 9.79 2.57
N ILE A 320 15.27 8.85 1.67
CA ILE A 320 15.82 7.49 1.70
C ILE A 320 17.34 7.49 1.52
N CYS A 321 17.87 8.28 0.58
CA CYS A 321 19.33 8.35 0.34
C CYS A 321 20.11 8.96 1.52
N GLU A 322 19.46 9.80 2.34
CA GLU A 322 20.02 10.39 3.56
C GLU A 322 20.00 9.40 4.74
N GLU A 323 18.86 8.73 5.00
CA GLU A 323 18.74 7.72 6.07
C GLU A 323 19.59 6.45 5.81
N LEU A 324 20.01 6.21 4.57
CA LEU A 324 20.59 4.94 4.15
C LEU A 324 22.05 4.70 4.57
N PRO A 325 22.36 3.51 5.13
CA PRO A 325 23.74 3.06 5.32
C PRO A 325 24.56 3.05 4.01
N PRO A 326 25.88 3.33 4.06
CA PRO A 326 26.73 3.38 2.85
C PRO A 326 26.86 2.06 2.07
N GLU A 327 26.44 0.94 2.64
CA GLU A 327 26.53 -0.41 2.05
C GLU A 327 25.20 -0.90 1.45
N SER A 328 24.22 0.00 1.34
CA SER A 328 22.87 -0.35 0.89
C SER A 328 22.66 -0.16 -0.60
N VAL A 329 21.83 -1.02 -1.19
CA VAL A 329 21.26 -0.85 -2.53
C VAL A 329 19.81 -0.43 -2.43
N ILE A 330 19.43 0.57 -3.23
CA ILE A 330 18.06 0.98 -3.48
C ILE A 330 17.57 0.30 -4.76
N VAL A 331 16.36 -0.25 -4.75
CA VAL A 331 15.61 -0.59 -5.98
C VAL A 331 14.58 0.51 -6.24
N LEU A 332 14.58 1.06 -7.45
CA LEU A 332 13.57 2.03 -7.91
C LEU A 332 12.80 1.41 -9.08
N TYR A 333 11.53 1.09 -8.84
CA TYR A 333 10.60 0.65 -9.87
C TYR A 333 9.67 1.80 -10.24
N ILE A 334 9.72 2.22 -11.50
CA ILE A 334 8.85 3.23 -12.08
C ILE A 334 8.17 2.62 -13.29
N SER A 335 6.84 2.48 -13.22
CA SER A 335 6.01 2.20 -14.40
C SER A 335 5.31 3.48 -14.82
N ALA A 336 5.52 3.94 -16.05
CA ALA A 336 4.84 5.12 -16.58
C ALA A 336 4.90 5.18 -18.11
N SER A 337 3.86 5.75 -18.74
CA SER A 337 3.90 6.06 -20.17
C SER A 337 4.94 7.16 -20.45
N GLY A 338 5.68 7.02 -21.56
CA GLY A 338 6.44 8.12 -22.12
C GLY A 338 5.57 9.35 -22.40
N ASN A 339 6.17 10.53 -22.39
CA ASN A 339 5.51 11.72 -22.89
C ASN A 339 5.61 11.72 -24.43
N PRO A 340 4.53 11.47 -25.20
CA PRO A 340 4.58 11.69 -26.63
C PRO A 340 4.87 13.18 -26.85
N GLY A 341 5.87 13.50 -27.68
CA GLY A 341 6.10 14.87 -28.12
C GLY A 341 4.82 15.45 -28.69
N GLN A 342 4.62 16.76 -28.57
CA GLN A 342 3.48 17.42 -29.19
C GLN A 342 3.66 17.47 -30.71
N SER A 343 3.49 16.34 -31.39
CA SER A 343 3.08 16.30 -32.78
C SER A 343 1.64 16.84 -32.84
N SER A 344 1.51 18.17 -32.77
CA SER A 344 0.29 18.84 -33.17
C SER A 344 -0.07 18.32 -34.55
N PRO A 345 -1.27 17.77 -34.78
CA PRO A 345 -1.66 17.40 -36.14
C PRO A 345 -1.64 18.70 -36.94
N SER A 346 -0.71 18.79 -37.90
CA SER A 346 -0.65 19.91 -38.83
C SER A 346 -2.01 20.01 -39.50
N HIS A 347 -2.79 21.03 -39.13
CA HIS A 347 -4.06 21.30 -39.79
C HIS A 347 -3.74 21.56 -41.26
N MET A 348 -4.08 20.58 -42.09
CA MET A 348 -3.86 20.64 -43.52
C MET A 348 -4.88 21.65 -44.06
N ASP A 349 -4.40 22.85 -44.39
CA ASP A 349 -5.22 23.95 -44.86
C ASP A 349 -6.00 23.56 -46.11
N ASN A 350 -7.33 23.49 -45.98
CA ASN A 350 -8.23 23.46 -47.13
C ASN A 350 -8.95 24.80 -47.24
N THR A 351 -8.39 25.62 -48.12
CA THR A 351 -8.80 26.99 -48.47
C THR A 351 -10.20 27.03 -49.11
N ILE A 352 -11.01 28.04 -48.78
CA ILE A 352 -11.72 28.99 -49.70
C ILE A 352 -13.01 29.61 -49.07
N HIS A 353 -12.94 30.94 -48.87
CA HIS A 353 -14.00 31.97 -48.82
C HIS A 353 -15.34 31.78 -48.05
N SER A 354 -15.57 32.65 -47.04
CA SER A 354 -16.55 33.77 -47.21
C SER A 354 -16.42 34.92 -46.18
N ARG A 355 -16.08 36.12 -46.72
CA ARG A 355 -16.42 37.52 -46.36
C ARG A 355 -16.85 37.94 -44.92
N ARG A 356 -16.00 38.81 -44.33
CA ARG A 356 -16.27 40.12 -43.66
C ARG A 356 -17.46 40.27 -42.66
N SER A 357 -17.15 40.67 -41.42
CA SER A 357 -17.31 42.07 -40.96
C SER A 357 -16.53 42.32 -39.63
N SER A 358 -16.48 43.56 -39.14
CA SER A 358 -15.34 44.09 -38.34
C SER A 358 -15.69 44.80 -37.02
N LYS A 359 -14.68 44.91 -36.12
CA LYS A 359 -14.56 45.81 -34.93
C LYS A 359 -15.39 45.39 -33.68
N LEU A 360 -14.98 45.66 -32.44
CA LEU A 360 -13.85 46.45 -31.89
C LEU A 360 -13.20 45.76 -30.66
N ALA A 361 -12.10 46.30 -30.14
CA ALA A 361 -11.17 45.68 -29.19
C ALA A 361 -11.44 45.92 -27.70
N ALA A 362 -10.84 45.07 -26.86
CA ALA A 362 -10.15 45.47 -25.63
C ALA A 362 -8.96 44.51 -25.39
N ALA A 363 -7.78 45.05 -25.07
CA ALA A 363 -6.55 44.27 -24.92
C ALA A 363 -6.01 44.37 -23.48
N THR A 364 -5.30 43.34 -23.04
CA THR A 364 -4.20 43.48 -22.06
C THR A 364 -3.17 42.39 -22.34
N LEU A 365 -1.99 42.79 -22.84
CA LEU A 365 -0.81 41.92 -22.93
C LEU A 365 -0.09 41.88 -21.58
N SER A 366 0.66 40.81 -21.36
CA SER A 366 1.91 40.85 -20.59
C SER A 366 2.85 39.75 -21.10
N GLN A 367 3.59 40.06 -22.17
CA GLN A 367 4.83 39.36 -22.50
C GLN A 367 5.99 40.12 -21.87
N THR A 368 7.00 39.41 -21.38
CA THR A 368 8.35 39.95 -21.18
C THR A 368 9.39 38.92 -21.65
N THR A 369 10.08 39.29 -22.72
CA THR A 369 11.36 38.72 -23.19
C THR A 369 12.47 39.73 -22.82
N LEU A 370 13.79 39.50 -22.98
CA LEU A 370 14.59 38.48 -23.68
C LEU A 370 15.76 38.04 -22.77
N HIS A 371 16.41 36.90 -23.04
CA HIS A 371 17.79 36.93 -23.55
C HIS A 371 18.31 35.55 -23.97
N GLU A 372 18.66 35.44 -25.26
CA GLU A 372 19.53 34.38 -25.76
C GLU A 372 21.00 34.72 -25.46
N ASN A 373 21.83 33.69 -25.32
CA ASN A 373 23.26 33.79 -25.62
C ASN A 373 23.72 32.43 -26.17
N ASN A 374 24.08 32.41 -27.45
CA ASN A 374 24.42 31.20 -28.17
C ASN A 374 25.83 30.71 -27.81
N ASN A 375 25.97 29.40 -27.60
CA ASN A 375 27.20 28.67 -27.93
C ASN A 375 26.80 27.37 -28.62
N SER A 376 27.31 27.18 -29.84
CA SER A 376 26.85 26.13 -30.75
C SER A 376 27.21 24.72 -30.27
N CYS A 377 26.21 23.86 -30.21
CA CYS A 377 26.32 22.41 -30.35
C CYS A 377 25.10 21.94 -31.14
N ASN A 378 25.30 21.43 -32.36
CA ASN A 378 24.21 20.95 -33.21
C ASN A 378 23.51 19.74 -32.57
N GLY A 379 22.25 19.93 -32.19
CA GLY A 379 21.34 18.88 -31.74
C GLY A 379 19.93 19.47 -31.60
N ASP A 380 18.94 18.83 -32.22
CA ASP A 380 17.57 19.36 -32.29
C ASP A 380 16.98 19.63 -30.90
N PRO A 381 16.44 20.84 -30.62
CA PRO A 381 15.85 21.16 -29.32
C PRO A 381 14.70 20.24 -28.91
N ASP A 382 13.93 19.73 -29.88
CA ASP A 382 12.72 18.94 -29.63
C ASP A 382 13.01 17.54 -29.05
N ASN A 383 14.19 16.97 -29.30
CA ASN A 383 14.56 15.63 -28.84
C ASN A 383 14.64 15.51 -27.30
N TYR A 384 14.83 16.61 -26.56
CA TYR A 384 14.88 16.55 -25.09
C TYR A 384 13.50 16.44 -24.43
N LEU A 385 12.43 16.91 -25.08
CA LEU A 385 11.09 16.90 -24.52
C LEU A 385 10.42 15.51 -24.60
N GLU A 386 10.77 14.73 -25.63
CA GLU A 386 10.30 13.36 -25.83
C GLU A 386 10.95 12.37 -24.85
N ASN A 387 12.15 12.66 -24.33
CA ASN A 387 12.91 11.76 -23.45
C ASN A 387 12.48 11.84 -21.97
N SER A 388 11.17 11.73 -21.69
CA SER A 388 10.61 11.79 -20.33
C SER A 388 9.45 10.82 -20.09
N LEU A 389 9.14 10.57 -18.81
CA LEU A 389 7.99 9.79 -18.33
C LEU A 389 6.91 10.71 -17.79
N CYS A 390 5.66 10.50 -18.20
CA CYS A 390 4.53 11.34 -17.77
C CYS A 390 3.94 10.82 -16.45
N PHE A 391 4.09 11.58 -15.36
CA PHE A 391 3.39 11.37 -14.08
C PHE A 391 2.10 12.19 -13.99
N GLY A 392 1.48 12.49 -15.14
CA GLY A 392 0.15 13.11 -15.23
C GLY A 392 0.11 14.65 -15.35
N PRO A 393 -1.09 15.23 -15.28
CA PRO A 393 -1.26 16.68 -15.31
C PRO A 393 -0.86 17.29 -13.95
N SER A 394 0.02 18.31 -13.95
CA SER A 394 0.27 19.07 -12.72
C SER A 394 -0.95 19.90 -12.34
N ARG A 395 -1.14 20.12 -11.03
CA ARG A 395 -2.19 21.00 -10.49
C ARG A 395 -2.11 22.45 -11.00
N ASN A 396 -0.93 22.85 -11.52
CA ASN A 396 -0.65 24.19 -12.03
C ASN A 396 -0.54 24.24 -13.58
N GLY A 397 -0.98 23.21 -14.31
CA GLY A 397 -0.92 23.17 -15.77
C GLY A 397 0.47 22.86 -16.38
N VAL A 398 1.52 22.80 -15.57
CA VAL A 398 2.86 22.36 -15.97
C VAL A 398 2.86 20.84 -16.25
N HIS A 399 3.74 20.35 -17.12
CA HIS A 399 3.92 18.90 -17.30
C HIS A 399 4.62 18.29 -16.07
N ASN A 400 4.00 17.30 -15.43
CA ASN A 400 4.61 16.55 -14.32
C ASN A 400 5.43 15.38 -14.91
N ASN A 401 6.54 15.72 -15.58
CA ASN A 401 7.37 14.76 -16.29
C ASN A 401 8.65 14.45 -15.50
N LEU A 402 9.03 13.17 -15.43
CA LEU A 402 10.32 12.73 -14.89
C LEU A 402 11.30 12.56 -16.05
N TYR A 403 12.47 13.17 -15.93
CA TYR A 403 13.56 13.10 -16.91
C TYR A 403 14.69 12.19 -16.40
N PRO A 404 15.50 11.56 -17.26
CA PRO A 404 16.67 10.79 -16.85
C PRO A 404 17.65 11.60 -15.98
N GLY A 405 17.74 12.92 -16.22
CA GLY A 405 18.56 13.85 -15.43
C GLY A 405 18.17 13.94 -13.95
N ASP A 406 16.87 13.79 -13.63
CA ASP A 406 16.35 13.91 -12.25
C ASP A 406 16.83 12.77 -11.35
N LEU A 407 17.25 11.64 -11.93
CA LEU A 407 17.76 10.49 -11.19
C LEU A 407 19.29 10.53 -10.98
N ILE A 408 20.02 11.37 -11.73
CA ILE A 408 21.49 11.50 -11.62
C ILE A 408 21.96 11.85 -10.20
N PRO A 409 21.30 12.74 -9.43
CA PRO A 409 21.74 13.06 -8.06
C PRO A 409 21.83 11.84 -7.14
N PHE A 410 21.00 10.81 -7.39
CA PHE A 410 20.85 9.62 -6.58
C PHE A 410 21.77 8.46 -6.97
N THR A 411 22.44 8.51 -8.14
CA THR A 411 23.45 7.51 -8.55
C THR A 411 24.72 7.54 -7.70
N ARG A 412 24.84 8.53 -6.79
CA ARG A 412 25.84 8.58 -5.71
C ARG A 412 25.66 7.46 -4.67
N ARG A 413 24.51 6.78 -4.67
CA ARG A 413 24.26 5.54 -3.91
C ARG A 413 24.16 4.37 -4.89
N PRO A 414 24.49 3.12 -4.47
CA PRO A 414 24.17 1.93 -5.24
C PRO A 414 22.66 1.86 -5.53
N LEU A 415 22.30 2.01 -6.80
CA LEU A 415 20.92 2.17 -7.26
C LEU A 415 20.64 1.20 -8.41
N PHE A 416 19.56 0.44 -8.30
CA PHE A 416 19.05 -0.43 -9.36
C PHE A 416 17.69 0.11 -9.83
N VAL A 417 17.64 0.57 -11.08
CA VAL A 417 16.43 1.20 -11.65
C VAL A 417 15.76 0.25 -12.64
N VAL A 418 14.45 0.06 -12.46
CA VAL A 418 13.56 -0.63 -13.41
C VAL A 418 12.57 0.41 -13.94
N ILE A 419 12.71 0.74 -15.22
CA ILE A 419 11.75 1.60 -15.93
C ILE A 419 10.86 0.72 -16.80
N ASP A 420 9.60 0.58 -16.41
CA ASP A 420 8.57 -0.08 -17.19
C ASP A 420 7.80 0.97 -18.02
N SER A 421 8.27 1.15 -19.25
CA SER A 421 7.81 2.21 -20.15
C SER A 421 8.16 1.89 -21.60
N ASP A 422 7.30 2.34 -22.51
CA ASP A 422 7.56 2.49 -23.93
C ASP A 422 8.78 3.39 -24.20
N ASN A 423 9.03 4.37 -23.33
CA ASN A 423 10.19 5.28 -23.39
C ASN A 423 11.35 4.87 -22.45
N SER A 424 11.39 3.62 -22.00
CA SER A 424 12.44 3.11 -21.08
C SER A 424 13.87 3.27 -21.63
N ARG A 425 14.04 3.36 -22.96
CA ARG A 425 15.34 3.56 -23.63
C ARG A 425 16.01 4.88 -23.24
N ALA A 426 15.26 5.95 -23.01
CA ALA A 426 15.79 7.26 -22.60
C ALA A 426 16.61 7.17 -21.30
N PHE A 427 16.21 6.30 -20.38
CA PHE A 427 16.83 6.11 -19.07
C PHE A 427 18.05 5.18 -19.09
N LYS A 428 18.34 4.51 -20.23
CA LYS A 428 19.48 3.60 -20.38
C LYS A 428 20.80 4.34 -20.69
N ALA A 429 20.73 5.57 -21.22
CA ALA A 429 21.87 6.29 -21.78
C ALA A 429 22.94 6.71 -20.75
N GLY A 430 22.62 6.75 -19.44
CA GLY A 430 23.54 7.15 -18.38
C GLY A 430 24.74 6.20 -18.15
N SER A 431 24.74 5.00 -18.73
CA SER A 431 25.80 3.99 -18.52
C SER A 431 26.86 3.94 -19.64
N ALA A 432 26.78 4.81 -20.66
CA ALA A 432 27.64 4.74 -21.85
C ALA A 432 28.85 5.72 -21.84
N ARG A 433 29.06 6.45 -20.74
CA ARG A 433 30.18 7.40 -20.56
C ARG A 433 30.69 7.39 -19.11
N SER A 434 31.48 6.37 -18.77
CA SER A 434 32.30 6.28 -17.55
C SER A 434 33.58 5.53 -17.86
#